data_AF-A0A925DUQ8-F1
#
_entry.id   AF-A0A925DUQ8-F1
#
_cell.length_a   1.000
_cell.length_b   1.000
_cell.length_c   1.000
_cell.angle_alpha   90.00
_cell.angle_beta   90.00
_cell.angle_gamma   90.00
#
_symmetry.space_group_name_H-M   'P 1'
#
loop_
_entity.id
_entity.type
_entity.pdbx_description
1 polymer ?
#
loop_
_entity_poly.entity_id
_entity_poly.type
_entity_poly.pdbx_seq_one_letter_code
_entity_poly.pdbx_strand_id
1 'polypeptide(L)'
;MLTIFFTSGKYSLIAFFIYMSLSGNAQTWDWLASAGGSLSDKATDMDIDADGNLYVCGYYNGTNPHDVVFGPLVTQPNSFGKQGFLAK
;
A
#
# COMPACT_ATOMS: atom_id res chain seq x y z
N MET A 1 12.33 -20.60 -0.53
CA MET A 1 11.67 -21.42 0.50
C MET A 1 12.75 -21.90 1.46
N LEU A 2 12.80 -21.33 2.67
CA LEU A 2 13.77 -21.71 3.70
C LEU A 2 13.19 -22.88 4.49
N THR A 3 13.74 -24.09 4.34
CA THR A 3 13.27 -25.28 5.07
C THR A 3 13.88 -25.29 6.47
N ILE A 4 13.05 -25.17 7.51
CA ILE A 4 13.47 -25.24 8.91
C ILE A 4 13.17 -26.66 9.44
N PHE A 5 14.19 -27.34 9.96
CA PHE A 5 14.06 -28.66 10.57
C PHE A 5 13.82 -28.54 12.08
N PHE A 6 12.66 -28.98 12.56
CA PHE A 6 12.37 -29.08 13.99
C PHE A 6 12.78 -30.47 14.49
N THR A 7 13.74 -30.54 15.41
CA THR A 7 14.13 -31.80 16.09
C THR A 7 13.21 -32.03 17.30
N SER A 8 13.11 -33.27 17.80
CA SER A 8 12.20 -33.67 18.89
C SER A 8 12.62 -33.19 20.30
N GLY A 9 13.37 -32.08 20.39
CA GLY A 9 13.87 -31.53 21.66
C GLY A 9 12.76 -30.92 22.53
N LYS A 10 13.02 -30.83 23.86
CA LYS A 10 12.07 -30.33 24.87
C LYS A 10 11.47 -28.94 24.58
N TYR A 11 12.16 -28.12 23.78
CA TYR A 11 11.75 -26.77 23.41
C TYR A 11 11.20 -26.66 21.98
N SER A 12 11.07 -27.77 21.25
CA SER A 12 10.64 -27.80 19.85
C SER A 12 9.25 -27.17 19.66
N LEU A 13 8.34 -27.42 20.60
CA LEU A 13 6.99 -26.83 20.59
C LEU A 13 7.02 -25.30 20.81
N ILE A 14 7.89 -24.82 21.69
CA ILE A 14 8.07 -23.39 21.94
C ILE A 14 8.69 -22.72 20.71
N ALA A 15 9.70 -23.33 20.10
CA ALA A 15 10.31 -22.85 18.86
C ALA A 15 9.30 -22.81 17.70
N PHE A 16 8.41 -23.79 17.62
CA PHE A 16 7.31 -23.82 16.65
C PHE A 16 6.35 -22.65 16.84
N PHE A 17 5.89 -22.39 18.07
CA PHE A 17 4.99 -21.26 18.33
C PHE A 17 5.64 -19.90 18.07
N ILE A 18 6.92 -19.73 18.40
CA ILE A 18 7.68 -18.51 18.08
C ILE A 18 7.78 -18.33 16.56
N TYR A 19 8.06 -19.40 15.81
CA TYR A 19 8.13 -19.33 14.36
C TYR A 19 6.79 -18.97 13.71
N MET A 20 5.69 -19.57 14.18
CA MET A 20 4.34 -19.24 13.72
C MET A 20 3.99 -17.77 14.00
N SER A 21 4.40 -17.23 15.15
CA SER A 21 4.21 -15.81 15.49
C SER A 21 4.98 -14.88 14.55
N LEU A 22 6.20 -15.25 14.17
CA LEU A 22 7.07 -14.45 13.30
C LEU A 22 6.77 -14.57 11.80
N SER A 23 5.97 -15.56 11.39
CA SER A 23 5.65 -15.83 9.98
C SER A 23 4.30 -15.27 9.52
N GLY A 24 3.55 -14.63 10.43
CA GLY A 24 2.31 -13.93 10.10
C GLY A 24 2.59 -12.70 9.24
N ASN A 25 2.54 -12.86 7.91
CA ASN A 25 2.49 -11.73 6.99
C ASN A 25 1.02 -11.35 6.79
N ALA A 26 0.69 -10.08 7.01
CA ALA A 26 -0.60 -9.55 6.57
C ALA A 26 -0.66 -9.56 5.03
N GLN A 27 -1.87 -9.63 4.49
CA GLN A 27 -2.09 -9.58 3.05
C GLN A 27 -1.62 -8.21 2.52
N THR A 28 -0.63 -8.21 1.63
CA THR A 28 -0.21 -7.01 0.91
C THR A 28 -1.12 -6.81 -0.30
N TRP A 29 -1.77 -5.66 -0.37
CA TRP A 29 -2.70 -5.35 -1.46
C TRP A 29 -1.97 -4.65 -2.59
N ASP A 30 -1.25 -5.43 -3.42
CA ASP A 30 -0.41 -4.89 -4.50
C ASP A 30 -1.21 -4.13 -5.57
N TRP A 31 -2.53 -4.34 -5.64
CA TRP A 31 -3.44 -3.65 -6.57
C TRP A 31 -4.04 -2.35 -5.99
N LEU A 32 -3.85 -2.07 -4.70
CA LEU A 32 -4.45 -0.91 -4.06
C LEU A 32 -3.54 0.31 -4.25
N ALA A 33 -3.94 1.20 -5.16
CA ALA A 33 -3.36 2.53 -5.28
C ALA A 33 -4.00 3.49 -4.25
N SER A 34 -3.20 4.32 -3.60
CA SER A 34 -3.69 5.36 -2.68
C SER A 34 -3.41 6.73 -3.28
N ALA A 35 -4.46 7.51 -3.49
CA ALA A 35 -4.37 8.89 -3.92
C ALA A 35 -5.21 9.78 -3.01
N GLY A 36 -4.54 10.60 -2.22
CA GLY A 36 -5.14 11.56 -1.30
C GLY A 36 -4.04 12.38 -0.64
N GLY A 37 -4.37 13.54 -0.09
CA GLY A 37 -3.41 14.39 0.60
C GLY A 37 -3.53 14.22 2.10
N SER A 38 -2.45 14.46 2.83
CA SER A 38 -2.48 14.58 4.30
C SER A 38 -3.38 15.71 4.80
N LEU A 39 -3.78 16.65 3.93
CA LEU A 39 -4.73 17.72 4.25
C LEU A 39 -6.11 17.44 3.65
N SER A 40 -6.45 18.10 2.54
CA SER A 40 -7.75 17.96 1.89
C SER A 40 -7.62 17.39 0.49
N ASP A 41 -8.49 16.46 0.16
CA ASP A 41 -8.53 15.75 -1.10
C ASP A 41 -9.96 15.70 -1.64
N LYS A 42 -10.08 15.65 -2.97
CA LYS A 42 -11.34 15.58 -3.67
C LYS A 42 -11.18 14.85 -5.00
N ALA A 43 -11.92 13.76 -5.17
CA ALA A 43 -12.17 13.16 -6.48
C ALA A 43 -13.08 14.07 -7.32
N THR A 44 -12.70 14.28 -8.57
CA THR A 44 -13.45 15.10 -9.53
C THR A 44 -14.16 14.27 -10.58
N ASP A 45 -13.61 13.12 -10.95
CA ASP A 45 -14.20 12.22 -11.94
C ASP A 45 -13.68 10.79 -11.77
N MET A 46 -14.42 9.83 -12.33
CA MET A 46 -14.02 8.43 -12.41
C MET A 46 -14.59 7.75 -13.66
N ASP A 47 -13.83 6.85 -14.25
CA ASP A 47 -14.25 6.05 -15.40
C ASP A 47 -13.66 4.63 -15.36
N ILE A 48 -14.26 3.71 -16.10
CA ILE A 48 -13.85 2.29 -16.15
C ILE A 48 -13.60 1.90 -17.61
N ASP A 49 -12.42 1.33 -17.90
CA ASP A 49 -12.12 0.84 -19.25
C ASP A 49 -12.79 -0.51 -19.56
N ALA A 50 -12.70 -0.95 -20.82
CA ALA A 50 -13.32 -2.21 -21.26
C ALA A 50 -12.75 -3.47 -20.57
N ASP A 51 -11.56 -3.37 -19.96
CA ASP A 51 -10.92 -4.45 -19.22
C ASP A 51 -11.29 -4.41 -17.72
N GLY A 52 -12.10 -3.44 -17.30
CA GLY A 52 -12.56 -3.29 -15.92
C GLY A 52 -11.58 -2.55 -15.00
N ASN A 53 -10.56 -1.87 -15.55
CA ASN A 53 -9.68 -1.04 -14.73
C ASN A 53 -10.39 0.27 -14.37
N LEU A 54 -10.35 0.63 -13.08
CA LEU A 54 -10.94 1.86 -12.56
C LEU A 54 -9.94 3.01 -12.62
N TYR A 55 -10.31 4.12 -13.24
CA TYR A 55 -9.52 5.34 -13.24
C TYR A 55 -10.22 6.40 -12.39
N VAL A 56 -9.49 7.05 -11.49
CA VAL A 56 -10.02 8.14 -10.65
C VAL A 56 -9.11 9.34 -10.76
N CYS A 57 -9.66 10.52 -11.01
CA CYS A 57 -8.90 11.76 -11.02
C CYS A 57 -9.42 12.75 -9.98
N GLY A 58 -8.55 13.66 -9.55
CA GLY A 58 -8.91 14.63 -8.54
C GLY A 58 -7.78 15.57 -8.17
N TYR A 59 -7.97 16.26 -7.05
CA TYR A 59 -6.96 17.11 -6.46
C TYR A 59 -6.76 16.79 -4.99
N TYR A 60 -5.54 16.98 -4.52
CA TYR A 60 -5.19 16.88 -3.12
C TYR A 60 -4.32 18.05 -2.68
N ASN A 61 -4.34 18.33 -1.38
CA ASN A 61 -3.47 19.25 -0.70
C ASN A 61 -2.64 18.44 0.30
N GLY A 62 -1.34 18.67 0.28
CA GLY A 62 -0.41 17.98 1.17
C GLY A 62 1.01 18.24 0.72
N THR A 63 1.94 18.10 1.65
CA THR A 63 3.37 18.31 1.39
C THR A 63 4.20 17.04 1.63
N ASN A 64 3.54 15.94 2.04
CA ASN A 64 4.23 14.71 2.38
C ASN A 64 4.47 13.90 1.10
N PRO A 65 5.70 13.43 0.85
CA PRO A 65 5.98 12.57 -0.30
C PRO A 65 5.02 11.39 -0.45
N HIS A 66 4.60 10.82 0.68
CA HIS A 66 3.74 9.63 0.72
C HIS A 66 2.24 9.93 0.69
N ASP A 67 1.83 11.17 0.39
CA ASP A 67 0.43 11.52 0.23
C ASP A 67 -0.22 10.72 -0.91
N VAL A 68 0.37 10.78 -2.10
CA VAL A 68 -0.08 10.01 -3.27
C VAL A 68 0.98 8.99 -3.68
N VAL A 69 0.58 7.72 -3.75
CA VAL A 69 1.46 6.59 -4.05
C VAL A 69 0.83 5.72 -5.13
N PHE A 70 1.51 5.64 -6.27
CA PHE A 70 1.14 4.81 -7.42
C PHE A 70 2.26 3.80 -7.69
N GLY A 71 2.21 2.64 -7.05
CA GLY A 71 3.28 1.65 -7.14
C GLY A 71 4.63 2.25 -6.71
N PRO A 72 5.71 2.18 -7.53
CA PRO A 72 7.01 2.74 -7.18
C PRO A 72 7.08 4.27 -7.25
N LEU A 73 6.03 4.94 -7.76
CA LEU A 73 5.99 6.39 -7.87
C LEU A 73 5.44 7.01 -6.58
N VAL A 74 6.28 7.82 -5.94
CA VAL A 74 5.95 8.65 -4.78
C VAL A 74 5.93 10.10 -5.26
N THR A 75 4.83 10.81 -5.04
CA THR A 75 4.77 12.24 -5.40
C THR A 75 5.78 13.04 -4.56
N GLN A 76 6.34 14.11 -5.10
CA GLN A 76 7.12 15.08 -4.33
C GLN A 76 6.37 16.41 -4.39
N PRO A 77 5.39 16.63 -3.48
CA PRO A 77 4.68 17.89 -3.43
C PRO A 77 5.65 19.05 -3.22
N ASN A 78 5.81 19.90 -4.24
CA ASN A 78 6.70 21.05 -4.21
C ASN A 78 5.97 22.36 -3.91
N SER A 79 4.71 22.30 -3.45
CA SER A 79 3.92 23.49 -3.12
C SER A 79 2.78 23.21 -2.14
N PHE A 80 2.41 24.21 -1.33
CA PHE A 80 1.25 24.18 -0.42
C PHE A 80 -0.12 24.25 -1.15
N GLY A 81 -0.12 24.18 -2.49
CA GLY A 81 -1.32 24.27 -3.32
C GLY A 81 -1.92 22.92 -3.72
N LYS A 82 -3.10 22.99 -4.35
CA LYS A 82 -3.81 21.83 -4.93
C LYS A 82 -2.97 21.18 -6.01
N GLN A 83 -2.75 19.87 -5.86
CA GLN A 83 -2.02 19.02 -6.80
C GLN A 83 -2.99 18.04 -7.42
N GLY A 84 -2.90 17.85 -8.74
CA GLY A 84 -3.74 16.88 -9.44
C GLY A 84 -3.22 15.45 -9.26
N PHE A 85 -4.13 14.48 -9.22
CA PHE A 85 -3.78 13.06 -9.27
C PHE A 85 -4.64 12.31 -10.29
N LEU A 86 -4.10 11.21 -10.81
CA LEU A 86 -4.80 10.22 -11.63
C LEU A 86 -4.37 8.83 -11.14
N ALA A 87 -5.33 8.08 -10.61
CA ALA A 87 -5.16 6.73 -10.10
C ALA A 87 -5.72 5.70 -11.09
N LYS A 88 -5.08 4.53 -11.17
CA LYS A 88 -5.56 3.32 -11.86
C LYS A 88 -5.51 2.16 -10.86
#